data_AF-A0A0X3PLA5-F1
#
_entry.id   AF-A0A0X3PLA5-F1
#
_cell.length_a   1.000
_cell.length_b   1.000
_cell.length_c   1.000
_cell.angle_alpha   90.00
_cell.angle_beta   90.00
_cell.angle_gamma   90.00
#
_symmetry.space_group_name_H-M   'P 1'
#
loop_
_entity.id
_entity.type
_entity.pdbx_description
1 polymer ?
#
loop_
_entity_poly.entity_id
_entity_poly.type
_entity_poly.pdbx_seq_one_letter_code
_entity_poly.pdbx_strand_id
1 'polypeptide(L)'
;MTQYLPPNLLALFAPRDPIPFLPPIEKHKHHRKLPYTGVAQFLGEFEDPSETPAPARIETREERKERKRREKQEQANYKLEQDLALWNPKKNPNATGNPYNTLFVARLNYDTSEHKLRREFDVYGPIKKISMIKDVSTGKPRGYAFIEFEHERDMHGQKFAGLISSRISENH
;
A
#
# COMPACT_ATOMS: atom_id res chain seq x y z
N MET A 1 4.31 16.56 -46.35
CA MET A 1 5.42 17.36 -45.77
C MET A 1 6.70 17.36 -46.64
N THR A 2 6.68 16.92 -47.90
CA THR A 2 7.85 16.94 -48.82
C THR A 2 7.69 17.88 -50.03
N GLN A 3 6.57 18.62 -50.10
CA GLN A 3 6.09 19.32 -51.30
C GLN A 3 6.95 20.51 -51.75
N TYR A 4 7.71 21.14 -50.86
CA TYR A 4 8.51 22.34 -51.16
C TYR A 4 10.01 22.15 -50.89
N LEU A 5 10.51 20.92 -50.99
CA LEU A 5 11.94 20.64 -50.85
C LEU A 5 12.72 21.04 -52.11
N PRO A 6 13.99 21.46 -51.97
CA PRO A 6 14.85 21.71 -53.12
C PRO A 6 15.02 20.45 -53.98
N PRO A 7 15.23 20.59 -55.31
CA PRO A 7 15.12 19.49 -56.27
C PRO A 7 16.03 18.29 -55.95
N ASN A 8 17.20 18.53 -55.39
CA ASN A 8 18.17 17.49 -55.00
C ASN A 8 17.63 16.58 -53.88
N LEU A 9 16.79 17.11 -52.99
CA LEU A 9 16.12 16.35 -51.92
C LEU A 9 14.79 15.75 -52.39
N LEU A 10 14.08 16.43 -53.29
CA LEU A 10 12.82 15.95 -53.85
C LEU A 10 13.05 14.66 -54.68
N ALA A 11 14.19 14.55 -55.36
CA ALA A 11 14.59 13.37 -56.12
C ALA A 11 14.73 12.09 -55.26
N LEU A 12 15.03 12.21 -53.96
CA LEU A 12 15.13 11.06 -53.05
C LEU A 12 13.78 10.40 -52.77
N PHE A 13 12.68 11.13 -53.02
CA PHE A 13 11.32 10.64 -52.82
C PHE A 13 10.64 10.22 -54.13
N ALA A 14 11.42 9.94 -55.17
CA ALA A 14 10.89 9.34 -56.39
C ALA A 14 10.21 7.99 -56.05
N PRO A 15 9.00 7.73 -56.58
CA PRO A 15 8.32 6.47 -56.35
C PRO A 15 9.15 5.32 -56.92
N ARG A 16 9.05 4.15 -56.29
CA ARG A 16 9.58 2.92 -56.89
C ARG A 16 8.72 2.51 -58.09
N ASP A 17 9.30 1.67 -58.94
CA ASP A 17 8.55 1.00 -60.00
C ASP A 17 7.29 0.31 -59.43
N PRO A 18 6.18 0.31 -60.18
CA PRO A 18 4.94 -0.30 -59.72
C PRO A 18 5.18 -1.79 -59.46
N ILE A 19 4.67 -2.28 -58.33
CA ILE A 19 4.79 -3.68 -57.98
C ILE A 19 4.07 -4.57 -59.03
N PRO A 20 4.67 -5.69 -59.45
CA PRO A 20 4.00 -6.62 -60.35
C PRO A 20 2.78 -7.21 -59.64
N PHE A 21 1.66 -7.28 -60.36
CA PHE A 21 0.44 -7.84 -59.81
C PHE A 21 0.61 -9.34 -59.50
N LEU A 22 0.25 -9.73 -58.28
CA LEU A 22 0.10 -11.13 -57.87
C LEU A 22 -1.34 -11.33 -57.37
N PRO A 23 -2.00 -12.45 -57.75
CA PRO A 23 -3.34 -12.73 -57.26
C PRO A 23 -3.34 -12.93 -55.74
N PRO A 24 -4.40 -12.52 -55.01
CA PRO A 24 -4.50 -12.74 -53.58
C PRO A 24 -4.41 -14.24 -53.20
N ILE A 25 -3.59 -14.56 -52.19
CA ILE A 25 -3.40 -15.93 -51.68
C ILE A 25 -4.70 -16.50 -51.09
N GLU A 26 -5.50 -15.64 -50.45
CA GLU A 26 -6.77 -16.04 -49.85
C GLU A 26 -7.95 -15.70 -50.76
N LYS A 27 -8.81 -16.69 -51.01
CA LYS A 27 -10.11 -16.46 -51.64
C LYS A 27 -10.94 -15.53 -50.74
N HIS A 28 -11.74 -14.64 -51.34
CA HIS A 28 -12.64 -13.73 -50.62
C HIS A 28 -13.41 -14.46 -49.50
N LYS A 29 -13.67 -13.77 -48.37
CA LYS A 29 -14.28 -14.31 -47.13
C LYS A 29 -15.47 -15.25 -47.34
N HIS A 30 -16.21 -15.11 -48.44
CA HIS A 30 -17.37 -15.93 -48.80
C HIS A 30 -17.04 -17.35 -49.31
N HIS A 31 -15.77 -17.69 -49.57
CA HIS A 31 -15.37 -19.02 -50.07
C HIS A 31 -14.80 -19.95 -49.00
N ARG A 32 -14.88 -19.57 -47.71
CA ARG A 32 -14.35 -20.39 -46.61
C ARG A 32 -15.36 -20.47 -45.48
N LYS A 33 -16.03 -21.62 -45.38
CA LYS A 33 -16.25 -22.46 -44.18
C LYS A 33 -17.37 -23.46 -44.44
N LEU A 34 -17.26 -24.65 -43.85
CA LEU A 34 -18.36 -25.62 -43.79
C LEU A 34 -19.62 -24.91 -43.24
N PRO A 35 -20.82 -25.20 -43.76
CA PRO A 35 -22.04 -24.59 -43.23
C PRO A 35 -22.21 -25.02 -41.77
N TYR A 36 -22.69 -24.11 -40.92
CA TYR A 36 -23.14 -24.49 -39.59
C TYR A 36 -24.19 -25.59 -39.71
N THR A 37 -24.01 -26.68 -38.97
CA THR A 37 -25.00 -27.76 -38.86
C THR A 37 -25.77 -27.64 -37.54
N GLY A 38 -26.92 -28.28 -37.46
CA GLY A 38 -27.71 -28.34 -36.23
C GLY A 38 -27.09 -29.26 -35.18
N VAL A 39 -27.46 -29.05 -33.92
CA VAL A 39 -27.07 -29.93 -32.81
C VAL A 39 -27.95 -31.18 -32.67
N ALA A 40 -28.95 -31.36 -33.54
CA ALA A 40 -29.93 -32.44 -33.46
C ALA A 40 -29.32 -33.84 -33.50
N GLN A 41 -28.20 -34.02 -34.20
CA GLN A 41 -27.47 -35.28 -34.26
C GLN A 41 -26.96 -35.76 -32.88
N PHE A 42 -26.85 -34.86 -31.91
CA PHE A 42 -26.36 -35.17 -30.56
C PHE A 42 -27.47 -35.41 -29.54
N LEU A 43 -28.75 -35.31 -29.92
CA LEU A 43 -29.87 -35.48 -28.97
C LEU A 43 -29.90 -36.88 -28.32
N GLY A 44 -29.39 -37.91 -28.99
CA GLY A 44 -29.28 -39.26 -28.44
C GLY A 44 -28.10 -39.47 -27.47
N GLU A 45 -27.18 -38.50 -27.39
CA GLU A 45 -26.01 -38.54 -26.49
C GLU A 45 -26.28 -37.83 -25.15
N PHE A 46 -27.48 -37.29 -24.93
CA PHE A 46 -27.84 -36.66 -23.66
C PHE A 46 -28.15 -37.73 -22.62
N GLU A 47 -27.55 -37.59 -21.43
CA GLU A 47 -27.80 -38.46 -20.28
C GLU A 47 -29.28 -38.40 -19.85
N ASP A 48 -29.80 -39.53 -19.35
CA ASP A 48 -31.13 -39.59 -18.78
C ASP A 48 -31.22 -38.66 -17.55
N PRO A 49 -32.29 -37.86 -17.39
CA PRO A 49 -32.42 -36.90 -16.28
C PRO A 49 -32.37 -37.54 -14.88
N SER A 50 -32.55 -38.86 -14.78
CA SER A 50 -32.42 -39.64 -13.55
C SER A 50 -30.98 -39.98 -13.18
N GLU A 51 -30.07 -40.03 -14.15
CA GLU A 51 -28.64 -40.34 -13.94
C GLU A 51 -27.78 -39.08 -13.81
N THR A 52 -28.31 -37.92 -14.16
CA THR A 52 -27.60 -36.65 -14.03
C THR A 52 -27.38 -36.28 -12.55
N PRO A 53 -26.12 -36.18 -12.07
CA PRO A 53 -25.87 -35.71 -10.72
C PRO A 53 -26.33 -34.25 -10.58
N ALA A 54 -26.84 -33.89 -9.40
CA ALA A 54 -27.19 -32.50 -9.12
C ALA A 54 -26.00 -31.58 -9.45
N PRO A 55 -26.23 -30.42 -10.08
CA PRO A 55 -25.14 -29.54 -10.50
C PRO A 55 -24.27 -29.18 -9.30
N ALA A 56 -22.96 -29.37 -9.44
CA ALA A 56 -22.02 -29.01 -8.39
C ALA A 56 -22.22 -27.53 -8.04
N ARG A 57 -22.52 -27.23 -6.77
CA ARG A 57 -22.67 -25.85 -6.29
C ARG A 57 -21.30 -25.17 -6.37
N ILE A 58 -21.07 -24.47 -7.48
CA ILE A 58 -19.89 -23.64 -7.68
C ILE A 58 -20.00 -22.45 -6.72
N GLU A 59 -18.89 -22.10 -6.08
CA GLU A 59 -18.85 -20.94 -5.20
C GLU A 59 -19.35 -19.70 -5.94
N THR A 60 -20.34 -19.03 -5.36
CA THR A 60 -20.77 -17.73 -5.83
C THR A 60 -19.62 -16.72 -5.68
N ARG A 61 -19.69 -15.64 -6.46
CA ARG A 61 -18.71 -14.55 -6.36
C ARG A 61 -18.62 -13.97 -4.93
N GLU A 62 -19.73 -13.99 -4.20
CA GLU A 62 -19.83 -13.50 -2.82
C GLU A 62 -19.12 -14.43 -1.84
N GLU A 63 -19.39 -15.73 -1.91
CA GLU A 63 -18.70 -16.76 -1.10
C GLU A 63 -17.17 -16.71 -1.33
N ARG A 64 -16.74 -16.57 -2.59
CA ARG A 64 -15.30 -16.42 -2.92
C ARG A 64 -14.69 -15.14 -2.33
N LYS A 65 -15.43 -14.04 -2.31
CA LYS A 65 -14.97 -12.75 -1.75
C LYS A 65 -14.86 -12.82 -0.23
N GLU A 66 -15.82 -13.46 0.42
CA GLU A 66 -15.82 -13.66 1.87
C GLU A 66 -14.68 -14.56 2.31
N ARG A 67 -14.42 -15.67 1.59
CA ARG A 67 -13.27 -16.54 1.84
C ARG A 67 -11.96 -15.76 1.82
N LYS A 68 -11.72 -14.98 0.77
CA LYS A 68 -10.52 -14.12 0.66
C LYS A 68 -10.41 -13.10 1.78
N ARG A 69 -11.53 -12.50 2.21
CA ARG A 69 -11.55 -11.53 3.32
C ARG A 69 -11.15 -12.22 4.62
N ARG A 70 -11.72 -13.40 4.89
CA ARG A 70 -11.44 -14.19 6.09
C ARG A 70 -10.00 -14.66 6.13
N GLU A 71 -9.50 -15.26 5.05
CA GLU A 71 -8.09 -15.68 4.91
C GLU A 71 -7.14 -14.49 5.17
N LYS A 72 -7.42 -13.32 4.60
CA LYS A 72 -6.62 -12.11 4.82
C LYS A 72 -6.66 -11.63 6.27
N GLN A 73 -7.81 -11.75 6.93
CA GLN A 73 -8.00 -11.34 8.31
C GLN A 73 -7.29 -12.32 9.27
N GLU A 74 -7.38 -13.62 9.00
CA GLU A 74 -6.65 -14.67 9.73
C GLU A 74 -5.13 -14.51 9.56
N GLN A 75 -4.64 -14.21 8.35
CA GLN A 75 -3.23 -13.90 8.12
C GLN A 75 -2.77 -12.63 8.87
N ALA A 76 -3.59 -11.58 8.89
CA ALA A 76 -3.29 -10.36 9.63
C ALA A 76 -3.24 -10.62 11.15
N ASN A 77 -4.17 -11.43 11.66
CA ASN A 77 -4.21 -11.82 13.08
C ASN A 77 -2.99 -12.69 13.45
N TYR A 78 -2.64 -13.67 12.61
CA TYR A 78 -1.47 -14.51 12.82
C TYR A 78 -0.18 -13.69 12.84
N LYS A 79 -0.04 -12.73 11.92
CA LYS A 79 1.11 -11.81 11.92
C LYS A 79 1.16 -10.97 13.19
N LEU A 80 0.02 -10.43 13.63
CA LEU A 80 -0.05 -9.65 14.87
C LEU A 80 0.36 -10.48 16.09
N GLU A 81 -0.07 -11.75 16.15
CA GLU A 81 0.28 -12.68 17.22
C GLU A 81 1.79 -12.97 17.26
N GLN A 82 2.40 -13.18 16.09
CA GLN A 82 3.86 -13.33 15.97
C GLN A 82 4.60 -12.05 16.42
N ASP A 83 4.16 -10.88 15.93
CA ASP A 83 4.77 -9.59 16.28
C ASP A 83 4.65 -9.32 17.79
N LEU A 84 3.53 -9.68 18.41
CA LEU A 84 3.32 -9.58 19.86
C LEU A 84 4.25 -10.53 20.64
N ALA A 85 4.43 -11.76 20.18
CA ALA A 85 5.32 -12.73 20.82
C ALA A 85 6.79 -12.29 20.77
N LEU A 86 7.20 -11.57 19.73
CA LEU A 86 8.55 -11.00 19.58
C LEU A 86 8.73 -9.67 20.32
N TRP A 87 7.64 -8.99 20.70
CA TRP A 87 7.69 -7.66 21.30
C TRP A 87 8.18 -7.71 22.75
N ASN A 88 9.38 -7.20 23.00
CA ASN A 88 9.93 -7.03 24.34
C ASN A 88 10.42 -5.59 24.57
N PRO A 89 9.66 -4.76 25.32
CA PRO A 89 10.01 -3.36 25.52
C PRO A 89 11.26 -3.17 26.38
N LYS A 90 11.59 -4.12 27.27
CA LYS A 90 12.76 -4.02 28.16
C LYS A 90 14.10 -4.21 27.45
N LYS A 91 14.10 -4.90 26.30
CA LYS A 91 15.31 -5.12 25.49
C LYS A 91 15.57 -4.00 24.49
N ASN A 92 14.71 -2.98 24.42
CA ASN A 92 14.84 -1.92 23.44
C ASN A 92 15.97 -0.94 23.84
N PRO A 93 17.03 -0.76 23.04
CA PRO A 93 18.12 0.17 23.37
C PRO A 93 17.67 1.64 23.39
N ASN A 94 16.57 1.96 22.72
CA ASN A 94 15.99 3.30 22.71
C ASN A 94 15.05 3.57 23.89
N ALA A 95 14.77 2.55 24.72
CA ALA A 95 13.94 2.72 25.90
C ALA A 95 14.68 3.54 26.97
N THR A 96 13.89 4.29 27.71
CA THR A 96 14.34 5.11 28.83
C THR A 96 14.57 4.24 30.07
N GLY A 97 15.48 4.65 30.96
CA GLY A 97 15.87 3.86 32.13
C GLY A 97 14.73 3.62 33.12
N ASN A 98 14.13 4.70 33.65
CA ASN A 98 13.04 4.61 34.62
C ASN A 98 11.67 4.95 33.97
N PRO A 99 10.74 3.99 33.83
CA PRO A 99 9.40 4.23 33.30
C PRO A 99 8.60 5.28 34.09
N TYR A 100 8.76 5.34 35.41
CA TYR A 100 8.02 6.27 36.27
C TYR A 100 8.45 7.74 36.10
N ASN A 101 9.68 7.96 35.62
CA ASN A 101 10.20 9.29 35.33
C ASN A 101 10.06 9.67 33.84
N THR A 102 9.44 8.81 33.02
CA THR A 102 9.39 8.99 31.57
C THR A 102 8.03 9.52 31.13
N LEU A 103 8.01 10.73 30.61
CA LEU A 103 6.83 11.32 29.96
C LEU A 103 6.77 10.90 28.49
N PHE A 104 5.60 10.41 28.06
CA PHE A 104 5.31 10.17 26.65
C PHE A 104 4.61 11.39 26.04
N VAL A 105 5.20 11.94 24.98
CA VAL A 105 4.66 13.09 24.25
C VAL A 105 4.36 12.67 22.81
N ALA A 106 3.10 12.77 22.40
CA ALA A 106 2.65 12.44 21.05
C ALA A 106 2.11 13.68 20.33
N ARG A 107 1.81 13.53 19.02
CA ARG A 107 1.28 14.60 18.15
C ARG A 107 2.22 15.80 18.03
N LEU A 108 3.52 15.54 18.04
CA LEU A 108 4.54 16.55 17.77
C LEU A 108 4.56 16.89 16.29
N ASN A 109 4.73 18.18 15.97
CA ASN A 109 4.99 18.59 14.59
C ASN A 109 6.30 17.95 14.11
N TYR A 110 6.36 17.51 12.85
CA TYR A 110 7.52 16.83 12.27
C TYR A 110 8.77 17.71 12.23
N ASP A 111 8.62 19.04 12.18
CA ASP A 111 9.73 20.00 12.18
C ASP A 111 10.22 20.36 13.59
N THR A 112 9.61 19.79 14.63
CA THR A 112 10.00 20.07 16.02
C THR A 112 11.39 19.49 16.30
N SER A 113 12.33 20.33 16.72
CA SER A 113 13.65 19.90 17.16
C SER A 113 13.65 19.47 18.62
N GLU A 114 14.61 18.61 18.99
CA GLU A 114 14.83 18.21 20.39
C GLU A 114 15.07 19.41 21.30
N HIS A 115 15.73 20.45 20.79
CA HIS A 115 16.01 21.68 21.54
C HIS A 115 14.74 22.45 21.89
N LYS A 116 13.76 22.48 20.96
CA LYS A 116 12.46 23.11 21.22
C LYS A 116 11.71 22.35 22.32
N LEU A 117 11.70 21.02 22.25
CA LEU A 117 11.12 20.19 23.31
C LEU A 117 11.81 20.44 24.65
N ARG A 118 13.15 20.44 24.66
CA ARG A 118 13.91 20.69 25.89
C ARG A 118 13.50 22.02 26.51
N ARG A 119 13.46 23.11 25.74
CA ARG A 119 13.07 24.44 26.24
C ARG A 119 11.65 24.50 26.82
N GLU A 120 10.68 23.84 26.18
CA GLU A 120 9.29 23.83 26.66
C GLU A 120 9.12 22.97 27.93
N PHE A 121 9.85 21.85 28.02
CA PHE A 121 9.72 20.91 29.13
C PHE A 121 10.65 21.21 30.32
N ASP A 122 11.69 22.02 30.14
CA ASP A 122 12.64 22.43 31.21
C ASP A 122 11.94 23.20 32.34
N VAL A 123 10.83 23.88 32.03
CA VAL A 123 10.03 24.66 33.00
C VAL A 123 9.43 23.80 34.11
N TYR A 124 9.25 22.50 33.86
CA TYR A 124 8.60 21.59 34.81
C TYR A 124 9.60 20.85 35.70
N GLY A 125 10.86 20.78 35.28
CA GLY A 125 11.92 20.15 36.06
C GLY A 125 13.13 19.76 35.20
N PRO A 126 14.26 19.42 35.84
CA PRO A 126 15.48 19.02 35.15
C PRO A 126 15.26 17.75 34.32
N ILE A 127 15.57 17.86 33.03
CA ILE A 127 15.48 16.77 32.05
C ILE A 127 16.79 15.99 32.00
N LYS A 128 16.69 14.68 32.18
CA LYS A 128 17.81 13.74 32.11
C LYS A 128 18.11 13.28 30.68
N LYS A 129 17.07 12.93 29.92
CA LYS A 129 17.23 12.42 28.55
C LYS A 129 15.99 12.69 27.70
N ILE A 130 16.18 13.06 26.44
CA ILE A 130 15.10 13.14 25.44
C ILE A 130 15.38 12.10 24.35
N SER A 131 14.36 11.32 24.00
CA SER A 131 14.42 10.31 22.93
C SER A 131 13.31 10.57 21.93
N MET A 132 13.65 11.22 20.82
CA MET A 132 12.73 11.43 19.70
C MET A 132 12.73 10.21 18.78
N ILE A 133 11.58 9.56 18.62
CA ILE A 133 11.50 8.34 17.81
C ILE A 133 11.32 8.70 16.34
N LYS A 134 12.21 8.13 15.53
CA LYS A 134 12.21 8.20 14.07
C LYS A 134 11.90 6.82 13.51
N ASP A 135 11.32 6.79 12.32
CA ASP A 135 11.16 5.56 11.57
C ASP A 135 12.56 5.04 11.14
N VAL A 136 12.84 3.78 11.44
CA VAL A 136 14.13 3.12 11.14
C VAL A 136 14.37 3.03 9.64
N SER A 137 13.29 2.90 8.85
CA SER A 137 13.40 2.73 7.40
C SER A 137 13.57 4.05 6.65
N THR A 138 12.79 5.07 7.02
CA THR A 138 12.75 6.36 6.31
C THR A 138 13.56 7.46 6.98
N GLY A 139 13.98 7.29 8.24
CA GLY A 139 14.65 8.30 9.05
C GLY A 139 13.75 9.48 9.46
N LYS A 140 12.48 9.49 9.05
CA LYS A 140 11.54 10.58 9.33
C LYS A 140 11.04 10.54 10.78
N PRO A 141 10.82 11.69 11.42
CA PRO A 141 10.27 11.73 12.77
C PRO A 141 8.85 11.16 12.80
N ARG A 142 8.56 10.31 13.78
CA ARG A 142 7.25 9.64 13.89
C ARG A 142 6.19 10.48 14.61
N GLY A 143 6.57 11.67 15.09
CA GLY A 143 5.68 12.60 15.78
C GLY A 143 5.45 12.28 17.25
N TYR A 144 6.34 11.50 17.88
CA TYR A 144 6.32 11.26 19.32
C TYR A 144 7.74 11.17 19.92
N ALA A 145 7.85 11.49 21.20
CA ALA A 145 9.09 11.49 21.96
C ALA A 145 8.87 10.98 23.40
N PHE A 146 9.94 10.47 23.99
CA PHE A 146 10.02 10.13 25.42
C PHE A 146 10.97 11.09 26.13
N ILE A 147 10.54 11.65 27.25
CA ILE A 147 11.32 12.60 28.05
C ILE A 147 11.52 12.00 29.44
N GLU A 148 12.76 11.68 29.80
CA GLU A 148 13.15 11.25 31.14
C GLU A 148 13.45 12.47 32.00
N PHE A 149 12.73 12.63 33.10
CA PHE A 149 13.05 13.60 34.14
C PHE A 149 13.98 13.00 35.20
N GLU A 150 14.70 13.84 35.93
CA GLU A 150 15.51 13.38 37.07
C GLU A 150 14.62 12.86 38.22
N HIS A 151 13.48 13.52 38.49
CA HIS A 151 12.59 13.16 39.58
C HIS A 151 11.18 12.80 39.08
N GLU A 152 10.57 11.79 39.71
CA GLU A 152 9.20 11.34 39.42
C GLU A 152 8.15 12.43 39.66
N ARG A 153 8.36 13.30 40.66
CA ARG A 153 7.47 14.42 40.99
C ARG A 153 7.35 15.43 39.83
N ASP A 154 8.43 15.60 39.07
CA ASP A 154 8.51 16.58 37.99
C ASP A 154 7.72 16.06 36.76
N MET A 155 7.68 14.73 36.57
CA MET A 155 6.86 14.05 35.57
C MET A 155 5.35 14.09 35.92
N HIS A 156 5.00 13.86 37.19
CA HIS A 156 3.60 13.84 37.66
C HIS A 156 2.97 15.22 37.85
N GLY A 157 3.70 16.31 37.61
CA GLY A 157 3.15 17.66 37.67
C GLY A 157 1.87 17.75 36.83
N GLN A 158 0.72 17.93 37.48
CA GLN A 158 -0.67 17.89 36.94
C GLN A 158 -0.96 18.76 35.70
N LYS A 159 0.03 19.45 35.12
CA LYS A 159 -0.14 20.49 34.10
C LYS A 159 0.12 20.03 32.66
N PHE A 160 0.61 18.81 32.42
CA PHE A 160 0.95 18.36 31.05
C PHE A 160 -0.27 18.06 30.16
N ALA A 161 -1.36 17.55 30.72
CA ALA A 161 -2.51 17.10 29.93
C ALA A 161 -3.26 18.25 29.22
N GLY A 162 -3.17 19.49 29.72
CA GLY A 162 -3.86 20.65 29.17
C GLY A 162 -3.01 21.60 28.31
N LEU A 163 -1.67 21.57 28.44
CA LEU A 163 -0.79 22.56 27.80
C LEU A 163 -0.18 22.11 26.46
N ILE A 164 -0.05 20.80 26.24
CA ILE A 164 0.67 20.25 25.08
C ILE A 164 -0.11 20.48 23.77
N SER A 165 -1.44 20.52 23.82
CA SER A 165 -2.28 20.72 22.62
C SER A 165 -2.44 22.19 22.20
N SER A 166 -2.24 23.15 23.10
CA SER A 166 -2.46 24.58 22.83
C SER A 166 -1.18 25.32 22.46
N ARG A 167 -0.07 25.11 23.18
CA ARG A 167 1.16 25.91 22.94
C ARG A 167 2.05 25.44 21.80
N ILE A 168 2.00 24.15 21.44
CA ILE A 168 2.88 23.60 20.39
C ILE A 168 2.30 23.87 18.99
N SER A 169 0.98 24.04 18.87
CA SER A 169 0.26 24.33 17.62
C SER A 169 0.15 25.83 17.29
N GLU A 170 0.16 26.72 18.28
CA GLU A 170 -0.03 28.17 18.09
C GLU A 170 1.17 28.92 17.49
N ASN A 171 2.33 28.28 17.36
CA ASN A 171 3.50 28.87 16.70
C ASN A 171 3.68 28.29 15.30
N HIS A 172 2.74 28.56 14.38
CA HIS A 172 2.91 28.65 12.92
C HIS A 172 1.73 29.45 12.33
#